data_AF-A0A8S9B9V7-F1
#
_entry.id   AF-A0A8S9B9V7-F1
#
_cell.length_a   1.000
_cell.length_b   1.000
_cell.length_c   1.000
_cell.angle_alpha   90.00
_cell.angle_beta   90.00
_cell.angle_gamma   90.00
#
_symmetry.space_group_name_H-M   'P 1'
#
loop_
_entity.id
_entity.type
_entity.pdbx_description
1 polymer ?
#
loop_
_entity_poly.entity_id
_entity_poly.type
_entity_poly.pdbx_seq_one_letter_code
_entity_poly.pdbx_strand_id
1 'polypeptide(L)'
;MDSEWTPRSTFPKRLYRVYHPCQIMKGGKPKAKGNARTDLIAPGKKVNYPFKTHAADFVDSIIAHRQQSEKIKTPYISFFEDLSEAEVWCLAAQDNFYGTCYIIVVDMTSKWMEKGLQKGFGEKGKISCWRVGDVVKELGLNHHALGVQSGLERMDSEWMFVKWVPGTAFVKGFISSADIRRKYALQGGLEGIVLKCGCTSEKSCLHFDENFD
;
A
#
# COMPACT_ATOMS: atom_id res chain seq x y z
N MET A 1 -13.02 5.57 -10.66
CA MET A 1 -13.24 6.90 -10.08
C MET A 1 -11.85 7.34 -9.71
N ASP A 2 -11.08 7.66 -10.74
CA ASP A 2 -9.61 7.83 -10.62
C ASP A 2 -9.28 9.32 -10.83
N SER A 3 -10.14 10.16 -10.26
CA SER A 3 -10.11 11.62 -10.25
C SER A 3 -9.03 12.14 -9.30
N GLU A 4 -8.76 13.44 -9.36
CA GLU A 4 -7.93 14.13 -8.38
C GLU A 4 -8.75 14.35 -7.11
N TRP A 5 -8.96 13.28 -6.33
CA TRP A 5 -9.59 13.35 -5.00
C TRP A 5 -8.73 14.14 -4.03
N THR A 6 -7.41 13.97 -4.15
CA THR A 6 -6.43 14.67 -3.35
C THR A 6 -5.90 15.86 -4.13
N PRO A 7 -5.97 17.08 -3.59
CA PRO A 7 -5.37 18.25 -4.21
C PRO A 7 -3.88 18.06 -4.45
N ARG A 8 -3.37 18.42 -5.63
CA ARG A 8 -1.94 18.29 -5.95
C ARG A 8 -1.03 19.08 -4.99
N SER A 9 -1.54 20.17 -4.43
CA SER A 9 -0.83 20.99 -3.44
C SER A 9 -0.51 20.25 -2.14
N THR A 10 -1.19 19.14 -1.85
CA THR A 10 -1.01 18.35 -0.63
C THR A 10 -0.23 17.05 -0.86
N PHE A 11 0.35 16.86 -2.06
CA PHE A 11 1.14 15.67 -2.34
C PHE A 11 2.44 15.72 -1.53
N PRO A 12 2.77 14.65 -0.78
CA PRO A 12 4.02 14.61 -0.04
C PRO A 12 5.20 14.47 -1.02
N LYS A 13 6.36 14.93 -0.59
CA LYS A 13 7.61 14.77 -1.38
C LYS A 13 8.04 13.31 -1.48
N ARG A 14 7.67 12.50 -0.50
CA ARG A 14 8.08 11.09 -0.39
C ARG A 14 6.93 10.24 0.09
N LEU A 15 6.95 8.98 -0.32
CA LEU A 15 6.03 7.95 0.12
C LEU A 15 6.81 6.65 0.41
N TYR A 16 6.24 5.79 1.25
CA TYR A 16 6.83 4.54 1.72
C TYR A 16 6.00 3.35 1.23
N ARG A 17 6.63 2.39 0.55
CA ARG A 17 5.97 1.16 0.10
C ARG A 17 6.44 -0.02 0.92
N VAL A 18 5.50 -0.72 1.54
CA VAL A 18 5.76 -2.06 2.06
C VAL A 18 5.79 -3.06 0.90
N TYR A 19 6.88 -3.80 0.81
CA TYR A 19 7.19 -4.73 -0.26
C TYR A 19 7.56 -6.08 0.32
N HIS A 20 6.92 -7.15 -0.18
CA HIS A 20 7.28 -8.53 0.13
C HIS A 20 7.82 -9.23 -1.14
N PRO A 21 8.99 -9.89 -1.10
CA PRO A 21 9.60 -10.53 -2.27
C PRO A 21 8.69 -11.53 -3.00
N CYS A 22 7.85 -12.27 -2.28
CA CYS A 22 6.94 -13.25 -2.89
C CYS A 22 5.83 -12.59 -3.75
N GLN A 23 5.62 -11.27 -3.65
CA GLN A 23 4.68 -10.54 -4.52
C GLN A 23 5.17 -10.45 -5.98
N ILE A 24 6.47 -10.68 -6.26
CA ILE A 24 7.01 -10.69 -7.64
C ILE A 24 6.79 -12.05 -8.33
N MET A 25 6.40 -13.09 -7.60
CA MET A 25 6.36 -14.47 -8.10
C MET A 25 4.97 -14.88 -8.61
N LYS A 26 4.43 -14.20 -9.64
CA LYS A 26 3.40 -14.79 -10.52
C LYS A 26 3.69 -14.44 -11.99
N GLY A 27 4.48 -15.31 -12.63
CA GLY A 27 4.88 -15.18 -14.04
C GLY A 27 6.35 -15.51 -14.33
N GLY A 28 7.18 -15.65 -13.29
CA GLY A 28 8.41 -16.44 -13.34
C GLY A 28 9.52 -15.99 -14.29
N LYS A 29 9.54 -14.76 -14.82
CA LYS A 29 10.74 -14.23 -15.51
C LYS A 29 10.95 -12.75 -15.21
N PRO A 30 12.05 -12.38 -14.52
CA PRO A 30 12.58 -11.03 -14.65
C PRO A 30 12.82 -10.78 -16.14
N LYS A 31 12.23 -9.72 -16.72
CA LYS A 31 12.59 -9.34 -18.09
C LYS A 31 14.06 -8.93 -18.08
N ALA A 32 14.92 -9.85 -18.49
CA ALA A 32 16.34 -9.63 -18.61
C ALA A 32 16.65 -8.77 -19.85
N LYS A 33 17.67 -7.92 -19.68
CA LYS A 33 18.45 -7.16 -20.67
C LYS A 33 17.76 -5.93 -21.28
N GLY A 34 18.12 -4.77 -20.71
CA GLY A 34 17.86 -3.43 -21.26
C GLY A 34 17.06 -2.56 -20.28
N ASN A 35 17.76 -1.76 -19.47
CA ASN A 35 17.22 -0.84 -18.45
C ASN A 35 16.35 -1.51 -17.36
N ALA A 36 17.01 -2.04 -16.32
CA ALA A 36 16.40 -2.48 -15.07
C ALA A 36 15.87 -1.28 -14.24
N ARG A 37 14.85 -0.61 -14.77
CA ARG A 37 13.88 0.19 -14.02
C ARG A 37 12.55 -0.50 -14.22
N THR A 38 12.39 -1.67 -13.59
CA THR A 38 11.11 -2.37 -13.63
C THR A 38 10.13 -1.54 -12.82
N ASP A 39 9.30 -0.77 -13.53
CA ASP A 39 8.15 -0.07 -12.96
C ASP A 39 7.35 -1.04 -12.07
N LEU A 40 6.80 -0.54 -10.98
CA LEU A 40 5.91 -1.33 -10.12
C LEU A 40 4.53 -1.35 -10.79
N ILE A 41 3.98 -2.54 -11.01
CA ILE A 41 2.70 -2.73 -11.72
C ILE A 41 1.74 -3.53 -10.85
N ALA A 42 0.51 -3.04 -10.71
CA ALA A 42 -0.55 -3.72 -9.97
C ALA A 42 -1.01 -5.00 -10.70
N PRO A 43 -1.44 -6.05 -9.98
CA PRO A 43 -1.93 -7.29 -10.58
C PRO A 43 -3.30 -7.17 -11.27
N GLY A 44 -4.04 -6.08 -11.06
CA GLY A 44 -5.35 -5.81 -11.66
C GLY A 44 -5.31 -4.89 -12.90
N LYS A 45 -6.33 -5.01 -13.77
CA LYS A 45 -6.55 -4.05 -14.86
C LYS A 45 -7.16 -2.77 -14.30
N LYS A 46 -6.77 -1.61 -14.84
CA LYS A 46 -7.42 -0.34 -14.52
C LYS A 46 -8.92 -0.42 -14.84
N VAL A 47 -9.75 -0.19 -13.82
CA VAL A 47 -11.21 -0.10 -13.95
C VAL A 47 -11.58 1.36 -13.70
N ASN A 48 -12.25 1.98 -14.67
CA ASN A 48 -12.74 3.35 -14.47
C ASN A 48 -14.16 3.29 -13.91
N TYR A 49 -14.31 3.45 -12.60
CA TYR A 49 -15.63 3.68 -11.99
C TYR A 49 -16.08 5.13 -12.26
N PRO A 50 -17.17 5.39 -13.01
CA PRO A 50 -17.70 6.74 -13.16
C PRO A 50 -18.16 7.33 -11.82
N PHE A 51 -18.03 8.65 -11.66
CA PHE A 51 -18.37 9.34 -10.41
C PHE A 51 -19.88 9.24 -10.11
N LYS A 52 -20.24 9.02 -8.84
CA LYS A 52 -21.60 8.82 -8.30
C LYS A 52 -22.35 7.56 -8.73
N THR A 53 -22.21 7.06 -9.96
CA THR A 53 -22.97 5.88 -10.42
C THR A 53 -22.42 4.55 -9.89
N HIS A 54 -21.14 4.50 -9.52
CA HIS A 54 -20.47 3.28 -9.04
C HIS A 54 -19.66 3.53 -7.77
N ALA A 55 -20.18 4.35 -6.84
CA ALA A 55 -19.50 4.66 -5.58
C ALA A 55 -19.31 3.41 -4.71
N ALA A 56 -20.34 2.56 -4.62
CA ALA A 56 -20.26 1.29 -3.88
C ALA A 56 -19.19 0.36 -4.45
N ASP A 57 -19.22 0.06 -5.76
CA ASP A 57 -18.22 -0.81 -6.40
C ASP A 57 -16.78 -0.28 -6.26
N PHE A 58 -16.61 1.05 -6.30
CA PHE A 58 -15.32 1.68 -6.06
C PHE A 58 -14.86 1.49 -4.62
N VAL A 59 -15.72 1.73 -3.64
CA VAL A 59 -15.43 1.52 -2.22
C VAL A 59 -15.09 0.05 -1.93
N ASP A 60 -15.88 -0.88 -2.48
CA ASP A 60 -15.63 -2.33 -2.36
C ASP A 60 -14.28 -2.73 -2.93
N SER A 61 -13.86 -2.10 -4.04
CA SER A 61 -12.55 -2.36 -4.63
C SER A 61 -11.38 -1.89 -3.75
N ILE A 62 -11.57 -0.80 -2.97
CA ILE A 62 -10.58 -0.32 -1.99
C ILE A 62 -10.53 -1.27 -0.79
N ILE A 63 -11.69 -1.66 -0.26
CA ILE A 63 -11.80 -2.60 0.86
C ILE A 63 -11.12 -3.93 0.50
N ALA A 64 -11.42 -4.47 -0.68
CA ALA A 64 -10.82 -5.70 -1.18
C ALA A 64 -9.29 -5.62 -1.28
N HIS A 65 -8.75 -4.44 -1.66
CA HIS A 65 -7.30 -4.22 -1.71
C HIS A 65 -6.69 -4.25 -0.30
N ARG A 66 -7.27 -3.49 0.63
CA ARG A 66 -6.75 -3.35 2.00
C ARG A 66 -6.85 -4.65 2.80
N GLN A 67 -7.89 -5.44 2.56
CA GLN A 67 -8.05 -6.77 3.17
C GLN A 67 -7.16 -7.84 2.52
N GLN A 68 -6.40 -7.50 1.48
CA GLN A 68 -5.53 -8.43 0.76
C GLN A 68 -6.25 -9.73 0.35
N SER A 69 -7.52 -9.61 -0.04
CA SER A 69 -8.33 -10.76 -0.44
C SER A 69 -7.70 -11.43 -1.66
N GLU A 70 -7.14 -12.63 -1.48
CA GLU A 70 -6.52 -13.40 -2.58
C GLU A 70 -7.47 -13.65 -3.76
N LYS A 71 -8.78 -13.56 -3.50
CA LYS A 71 -9.85 -13.76 -4.48
C LYS A 71 -10.01 -12.57 -5.42
N ILE A 72 -9.60 -11.36 -5.04
CA ILE A 72 -9.86 -10.13 -5.82
C ILE A 72 -8.55 -9.44 -6.18
N LYS A 73 -8.19 -9.52 -7.47
CA LYS A 73 -7.08 -8.74 -8.02
C LYS A 73 -7.51 -7.28 -8.16
N THR A 74 -6.94 -6.42 -7.34
CA THR A 74 -7.23 -4.99 -7.35
C THR A 74 -6.20 -4.23 -8.20
N PRO A 75 -6.59 -3.09 -8.80
CA PRO A 75 -5.71 -2.29 -9.65
C PRO A 75 -4.82 -1.34 -8.85
N TYR A 76 -4.80 -1.44 -7.52
CA TYR A 76 -4.13 -0.47 -6.66
C TYR A 76 -2.75 -0.92 -6.20
N ILE A 77 -1.93 0.05 -5.87
CA ILE A 77 -0.64 -0.10 -5.21
C ILE A 77 -0.65 0.86 -4.02
N SER A 78 -0.68 0.32 -2.80
CA SER A 78 -0.61 1.15 -1.59
C SER A 78 0.77 1.71 -1.34
N PHE A 79 0.83 2.97 -0.92
CA PHE A 79 1.98 3.61 -0.31
C PHE A 79 1.53 4.31 0.96
N PHE A 80 2.45 4.73 1.82
CA PHE A 80 2.17 5.41 3.07
C PHE A 80 2.96 6.72 3.12
N GLU A 81 2.34 7.78 3.63
CA GLU A 81 2.99 9.06 3.88
C GLU A 81 3.71 9.06 5.23
N ASP A 82 3.19 8.31 6.21
CA ASP A 82 3.82 8.12 7.52
C ASP A 82 4.70 6.86 7.52
N LEU A 83 5.98 7.04 7.86
CA LEU A 83 6.93 5.94 8.00
C LEU A 83 6.55 5.00 9.16
N SER A 84 6.06 5.52 10.27
CA SER A 84 5.63 4.70 11.42
C SER A 84 4.43 3.82 11.08
N GLU A 85 3.53 4.30 10.22
CA GLU A 85 2.47 3.45 9.67
C GLU A 85 3.03 2.38 8.72
N ALA A 86 3.95 2.75 7.83
CA ALA A 86 4.62 1.78 6.96
C ALA A 86 5.39 0.71 7.73
N GLU A 87 6.03 1.05 8.85
CA GLU A 87 6.71 0.12 9.75
C GLU A 87 5.75 -0.90 10.34
N VAL A 88 4.60 -0.44 10.85
CA VAL A 88 3.54 -1.31 11.40
C VAL A 88 3.02 -2.27 10.32
N TRP A 89 2.74 -1.79 9.12
CA TRP A 89 2.33 -2.64 7.98
C TRP A 89 3.43 -3.60 7.54
N CYS A 90 4.70 -3.21 7.61
CA CYS A 90 5.84 -4.06 7.24
C CYS A 90 5.97 -5.26 8.19
N LEU A 91 5.81 -5.02 9.50
CA LEU A 91 5.79 -6.08 10.51
C LEU A 91 4.58 -7.01 10.32
N ALA A 92 3.39 -6.42 10.13
CA ALA A 92 2.16 -7.18 9.85
C ALA A 92 2.29 -8.09 8.63
N ALA A 93 2.90 -7.58 7.56
CA ALA A 93 3.10 -8.34 6.34
C ALA A 93 4.07 -9.50 6.56
N GLN A 94 5.14 -9.29 7.33
CA GLN A 94 6.06 -10.38 7.70
C GLN A 94 5.32 -11.49 8.48
N ASP A 95 4.48 -11.10 9.44
CA ASP A 95 3.75 -12.04 10.29
C ASP A 95 2.72 -12.86 9.49
N ASN A 96 2.13 -12.28 8.44
CA ASN A 96 1.13 -12.96 7.59
C ASN A 96 1.72 -13.78 6.44
N PHE A 97 2.79 -13.31 5.79
CA PHE A 97 3.30 -13.93 4.56
C PHE A 97 4.53 -14.80 4.73
N TYR A 98 5.09 -14.88 5.94
CA TYR A 98 6.35 -15.56 6.26
C TYR A 98 7.51 -15.10 5.38
N GLY A 99 8.40 -14.28 5.95
CA GLY A 99 9.60 -13.81 5.27
C GLY A 99 9.90 -12.34 5.53
N THR A 100 11.13 -11.92 5.24
CA THR A 100 11.54 -10.53 5.42
C THR A 100 10.76 -9.62 4.48
N CYS A 101 10.03 -8.66 5.06
CA CYS A 101 9.41 -7.57 4.33
C CYS A 101 10.35 -6.35 4.32
N TYR A 102 10.12 -5.46 3.37
CA TYR A 102 10.95 -4.27 3.17
C TYR A 102 10.09 -3.04 3.00
N ILE A 103 10.57 -1.91 3.51
CA ILE A 103 10.06 -0.59 3.14
C ILE A 103 11.01 0.00 2.12
N ILE A 104 10.45 0.39 0.97
CA ILE A 104 11.17 1.14 -0.07
C ILE A 104 10.58 2.54 -0.17
N VAL A 105 11.42 3.52 -0.49
CA VAL A 105 11.01 4.93 -0.57
C VAL A 105 10.76 5.31 -2.02
N VAL A 106 9.67 6.05 -2.25
CA VAL A 106 9.32 6.66 -3.53
C VAL A 106 9.48 8.18 -3.42
N ASP A 107 10.22 8.74 -4.37
CA ASP A 107 10.39 10.17 -4.60
C ASP A 107 9.32 10.69 -5.57
N MET A 108 8.35 11.41 -4.99
CA MET A 108 7.24 12.04 -5.72
C MET A 108 7.68 13.25 -6.53
N THR A 109 8.89 13.78 -6.28
CA THR A 109 9.48 14.93 -6.98
C THR A 109 10.34 14.53 -8.16
N SER A 110 10.47 13.22 -8.44
CA SER A 110 11.21 12.77 -9.61
C SER A 110 10.54 13.25 -10.91
N LYS A 111 11.34 13.69 -11.89
CA LYS A 111 10.83 14.26 -13.16
C LYS A 111 9.78 13.40 -13.87
N TRP A 112 9.89 12.07 -13.77
CA TRP A 112 8.93 11.15 -14.39
C TRP A 112 7.62 11.05 -13.61
N MET A 113 7.67 11.10 -12.27
CA MET A 113 6.48 11.22 -11.44
C MET A 113 5.77 12.53 -11.73
N GLU A 114 6.48 13.66 -11.69
CA GLU A 114 5.91 14.98 -11.97
C GLU A 114 5.24 15.01 -13.35
N LYS A 115 5.94 14.55 -14.39
CA LYS A 115 5.39 14.48 -15.75
C LYS A 115 4.18 13.55 -15.85
N GLY A 116 4.19 12.41 -15.14
CA GLY A 116 3.08 11.46 -15.12
C GLY A 116 1.85 12.00 -14.40
N LEU A 117 2.06 12.73 -13.30
CA LEU A 117 1.02 13.37 -12.50
C LEU A 117 0.44 14.60 -13.22
N GLN A 118 1.24 15.33 -14.00
CA GLN A 118 0.80 16.53 -14.71
C GLN A 118 -0.23 16.29 -15.81
N LYS A 119 -0.24 15.08 -16.39
CA LYS A 119 -1.11 14.72 -17.53
C LYS A 119 -2.60 14.80 -17.21
N GLY A 120 -3.38 15.21 -18.21
CA GLY A 120 -4.84 15.24 -18.16
C GLY A 120 -5.46 13.86 -17.99
N PHE A 121 -6.66 13.80 -17.40
CA PHE A 121 -7.37 12.54 -17.18
C PHE A 121 -7.63 11.82 -18.51
N GLY A 122 -7.33 10.51 -18.56
CA GLY A 122 -7.46 9.69 -19.78
C GLY A 122 -6.21 9.67 -20.67
N GLU A 123 -5.22 10.53 -20.42
CA GLU A 123 -4.00 10.56 -21.23
C GLU A 123 -3.09 9.35 -21.01
N LYS A 124 -2.43 8.93 -22.11
CA LYS A 124 -1.47 7.82 -22.08
C LYS A 124 -0.30 8.16 -21.16
N GLY A 125 -0.05 7.30 -20.18
CA GLY A 125 1.03 7.46 -19.20
C GLY A 125 0.73 8.49 -18.12
N LYS A 126 -0.53 8.84 -17.89
CA LYS A 126 -0.97 9.48 -16.63
C LYS A 126 -0.74 8.53 -15.46
N ILE A 127 -0.29 9.08 -14.34
CA ILE A 127 -0.30 8.43 -13.03
C ILE A 127 -1.52 8.95 -12.29
N SER A 128 -2.40 8.04 -11.87
CA SER A 128 -3.56 8.36 -11.04
C SER A 128 -3.26 7.87 -9.63
N CYS A 129 -3.38 8.75 -8.65
CA CYS A 129 -3.30 8.38 -7.25
C CYS A 129 -4.12 9.33 -6.38
N TRP A 130 -4.42 8.89 -5.16
CA TRP A 130 -5.16 9.65 -4.15
C TRP A 130 -4.82 9.12 -2.76
N ARG A 131 -4.96 9.98 -1.76
CA ARG A 131 -4.97 9.60 -0.35
C ARG A 131 -6.32 8.97 -0.02
N VAL A 132 -6.31 7.85 0.68
CA VAL A 132 -7.52 7.13 1.08
C VAL A 132 -8.41 8.00 1.98
N GLY A 133 -7.82 8.77 2.90
CA GLY A 133 -8.55 9.66 3.81
C GLY A 133 -9.34 10.75 3.10
N ASP A 134 -8.84 11.28 1.97
CA ASP A 134 -9.57 12.28 1.20
C ASP A 134 -10.82 11.67 0.55
N VAL A 135 -10.75 10.40 0.13
CA VAL A 135 -11.92 9.65 -0.38
C VAL A 135 -12.95 9.40 0.72
N VAL A 136 -12.50 8.97 1.92
CA VAL A 136 -13.39 8.78 3.09
C VAL A 136 -14.15 10.05 3.39
N LYS A 137 -13.43 11.17 3.47
CA LYS A 137 -13.99 12.49 3.75
C LYS A 137 -14.99 12.93 2.68
N GLU A 138 -14.61 12.85 1.41
CA GLU A 138 -15.43 13.32 0.29
C GLU A 138 -16.73 12.50 0.13
N LEU A 139 -16.66 11.19 0.37
CA LEU A 139 -17.82 10.30 0.28
C LEU A 139 -18.64 10.23 1.57
N GLY A 140 -18.24 10.95 2.63
CA GLY A 140 -18.92 10.92 3.93
C GLY A 140 -18.94 9.52 4.55
N LEU A 141 -17.90 8.71 4.29
CA LEU A 141 -17.82 7.35 4.80
C LEU A 141 -17.41 7.36 6.28
N ASN A 142 -17.95 6.41 7.04
CA ASN A 142 -17.42 6.16 8.38
C ASN A 142 -15.95 5.74 8.27
N HIS A 143 -15.14 6.18 9.23
CA HIS A 143 -13.70 5.90 9.29
C HIS A 143 -13.37 4.39 9.31
N HIS A 144 -14.28 3.57 9.82
CA HIS A 144 -14.17 2.11 9.79
C HIS A 144 -14.61 1.47 8.45
N ALA A 145 -15.24 2.22 7.55
CA ALA A 145 -15.89 1.69 6.35
C ALA A 145 -14.89 1.11 5.33
N LEU A 146 -13.63 1.56 5.33
CA LEU A 146 -12.62 1.11 4.37
C LEU A 146 -11.73 -0.04 4.88
N GLY A 147 -11.99 -0.61 6.06
CA GLY A 147 -11.26 -1.75 6.62
C GLY A 147 -10.46 -1.44 7.88
N VAL A 148 -9.58 -2.38 8.26
CA VAL A 148 -8.86 -2.36 9.55
C VAL A 148 -8.02 -1.09 9.68
N GLN A 149 -8.23 -0.35 10.77
CA GLN A 149 -7.44 0.83 11.13
C GLN A 149 -6.00 0.42 11.42
N SER A 150 -5.03 1.26 11.04
CA SER A 150 -3.63 1.15 11.48
C SER A 150 -3.44 1.62 12.94
N GLY A 151 -4.50 1.61 13.75
CA GLY A 151 -4.53 2.05 15.16
C GLY A 151 -5.66 3.05 15.44
N LEU A 152 -5.97 3.26 16.72
CA LEU A 152 -7.08 4.09 17.22
C LEU A 152 -7.02 5.59 16.80
N GLU A 153 -5.89 6.06 16.28
CA GLU A 153 -5.69 7.46 15.88
C GLU A 153 -4.99 7.64 14.53
N ARG A 154 -4.64 6.55 13.83
CA ARG A 154 -3.87 6.60 12.59
C ARG A 154 -4.80 6.54 11.40
N MET A 155 -5.51 7.63 11.21
CA MET A 155 -6.30 7.84 10.00
C MET A 155 -5.38 8.36 8.89
N ASP A 156 -5.07 7.47 7.95
CA ASP A 156 -5.12 7.80 6.53
C ASP A 156 -3.85 8.37 5.88
N SER A 157 -2.65 7.91 6.26
CA SER A 157 -1.45 8.20 5.46
C SER A 157 -1.37 7.35 4.19
N GLU A 158 -2.29 6.41 3.98
CA GLU A 158 -2.30 5.51 2.82
C GLU A 158 -2.67 6.25 1.52
N TRP A 159 -1.81 6.09 0.52
CA TRP A 159 -1.97 6.56 -0.85
C TRP A 159 -2.19 5.38 -1.78
N MET A 160 -3.23 5.43 -2.60
CA MET A 160 -3.54 4.42 -3.61
C MET A 160 -3.06 4.90 -4.97
N PHE A 161 -2.14 4.18 -5.58
CA PHE A 161 -1.74 4.40 -6.97
C PHE A 161 -2.44 3.40 -7.87
N VAL A 162 -2.95 3.89 -9.00
CA VAL A 162 -3.65 3.04 -9.96
C VAL A 162 -2.68 2.49 -10.98
N LYS A 163 -2.62 1.15 -11.03
CA LYS A 163 -1.99 0.31 -12.05
C LYS A 163 -0.47 0.33 -12.06
N TRP A 164 0.19 1.48 -11.92
CA TRP A 164 1.63 1.55 -12.12
C TRP A 164 2.31 2.73 -11.43
N VAL A 165 3.59 2.55 -11.10
CA VAL A 165 4.52 3.59 -10.62
C VAL A 165 5.87 3.43 -11.32
N PRO A 166 6.45 4.51 -11.88
CA PRO A 166 7.71 4.44 -12.60
C PRO A 166 8.88 4.01 -11.69
N GLY A 167 9.73 3.10 -12.20
CA GLY A 167 10.92 2.59 -11.56
C GLY A 167 11.94 3.69 -11.20
N THR A 168 11.88 4.82 -11.89
CA THR A 168 12.70 6.02 -11.64
C THR A 168 12.37 6.76 -10.36
N ALA A 169 11.19 6.53 -9.80
CA ALA A 169 10.74 7.18 -8.59
C ALA A 169 11.30 6.49 -7.33
N PHE A 170 11.79 5.26 -7.43
CA PHE A 170 12.30 4.53 -6.27
C PHE A 170 13.70 5.04 -5.88
N VAL A 171 13.82 5.45 -4.62
CA VAL A 171 15.09 5.87 -4.03
C VAL A 171 15.91 4.61 -3.70
N LYS A 172 17.23 4.69 -3.90
CA LYS A 172 18.14 3.61 -3.53
C LYS A 172 18.14 3.41 -2.01
N GLY A 173 17.88 2.19 -1.57
CA GLY A 173 17.87 1.78 -0.17
C GLY A 173 16.57 1.09 0.23
N PHE A 174 16.58 0.43 1.39
CA PHE A 174 15.41 -0.21 1.98
C PHE A 174 15.56 -0.26 3.50
N ILE A 175 14.44 -0.41 4.20
CA ILE A 175 14.39 -0.71 5.63
C ILE A 175 13.77 -2.10 5.75
N SER A 176 14.47 -3.08 6.31
CA SER A 176 13.91 -4.43 6.45
C SER A 176 13.05 -4.54 7.71
N SER A 177 12.10 -5.49 7.71
CA SER A 177 11.31 -5.81 8.91
C SER A 177 12.18 -6.26 10.09
N ALA A 178 13.35 -6.87 9.83
CA ALA A 178 14.33 -7.20 10.84
C ALA A 178 14.98 -5.95 11.48
N ASP A 179 15.32 -4.94 10.68
CA ASP A 179 15.85 -3.67 11.19
C ASP A 179 14.81 -2.95 12.06
N ILE A 180 13.54 -2.99 11.65
CA ILE A 180 12.41 -2.40 12.39
C ILE A 180 12.24 -3.09 13.74
N ARG A 181 12.23 -4.43 13.78
CA ARG A 181 12.15 -5.18 15.06
C ARG A 181 13.31 -4.85 15.98
N ARG A 182 14.54 -4.76 15.45
CA ARG A 182 15.72 -4.38 16.24
C ARG A 182 15.59 -2.98 16.82
N LYS A 183 15.12 -2.01 16.02
CA LYS A 183 14.85 -0.63 16.46
C LYS A 183 13.88 -0.61 17.65
N TYR A 184 12.75 -1.31 17.56
CA TYR A 184 11.75 -1.34 18.63
C TYR A 184 12.21 -2.12 19.87
N ALA A 185 12.97 -3.21 19.69
CA ALA A 185 13.55 -3.96 20.80
C ALA A 185 14.56 -3.12 21.60
N LEU A 186 15.40 -2.34 20.92
CA LEU A 186 16.36 -1.43 21.56
C LEU A 186 15.71 -0.24 22.27
N GLN A 187 14.48 0.12 21.89
CA GLN A 187 13.70 1.20 22.49
C GLN A 187 12.80 0.72 23.64
N GLY A 188 12.89 -0.56 24.05
CA GLY A 188 12.15 -1.10 25.19
C GLY A 188 10.65 -1.33 24.95
N GLY A 189 10.18 -1.39 23.70
CA GLY A 189 8.75 -1.49 23.40
C GLY A 189 8.44 -2.33 22.16
N LEU A 190 8.10 -3.60 22.35
CA LEU A 190 7.26 -4.37 21.43
C LEU A 190 5.90 -4.74 22.06
N GLU A 191 5.69 -4.43 23.34
CA GLU A 191 4.41 -4.60 24.02
C GLU A 191 3.41 -3.57 23.49
N GLY A 192 2.54 -3.97 22.55
CA GLY A 192 1.38 -3.17 22.14
C GLY A 192 1.16 -3.00 20.65
N ILE A 193 2.09 -3.40 19.77
CA ILE A 193 1.82 -3.42 18.31
C ILE A 193 1.13 -4.75 17.96
N VAL A 194 -0.08 -4.94 18.46
CA VAL A 194 -0.97 -6.02 18.01
C VAL A 194 -1.94 -5.41 17.00
N LEU A 195 -1.66 -5.60 15.71
CA LEU A 195 -2.70 -5.40 14.70
C LEU A 195 -3.70 -6.54 14.85
N LYS A 196 -4.87 -6.24 15.42
CA LYS A 196 -6.00 -7.18 15.40
C LYS A 196 -6.33 -7.45 13.93
N CYS A 197 -6.18 -8.70 13.49
CA CYS A 197 -6.78 -9.12 12.23
C CYS A 197 -8.27 -8.74 12.24
N GLY A 198 -8.81 -8.23 11.14
CA GLY A 198 -10.26 -8.08 10.94
C GLY A 198 -11.01 -9.43 10.84
N CYS A 199 -10.36 -10.53 11.24
CA CYS A 199 -10.91 -11.86 11.37
C CYS A 199 -11.89 -11.84 12.56
N THR A 200 -13.19 -11.99 12.30
CA THR A 200 -14.26 -11.90 13.31
C THR A 200 -14.33 -13.07 14.29
N SER A 201 -13.29 -13.90 14.41
CA SER A 201 -13.26 -14.98 15.39
C SER A 201 -11.83 -15.35 15.79
N GLU A 202 -11.59 -15.47 17.10
CA GLU A 202 -10.35 -15.99 17.70
C GLU A 202 -9.98 -17.40 17.21
N LYS A 203 -10.93 -18.17 16.66
CA LYS A 203 -10.70 -19.52 16.13
C LYS A 203 -9.82 -19.58 14.87
N SER A 204 -9.57 -18.45 14.20
CA SER A 204 -8.70 -18.40 13.01
C SER A 204 -7.26 -17.99 13.33
N CYS A 205 -6.96 -17.60 14.57
CA CYS A 205 -5.60 -17.45 15.06
C CYS A 205 -5.13 -18.84 15.51
N LEU A 206 -4.45 -19.57 14.61
CA LEU A 206 -3.73 -20.76 15.04
C LEU A 206 -2.67 -20.32 16.05
N HIS A 207 -2.97 -20.58 17.32
CA HIS A 207 -1.96 -20.81 18.34
C HIS A 207 -1.02 -21.89 17.80
N PHE A 208 0.22 -21.51 17.53
CA PHE A 208 1.33 -22.44 17.65
C PHE A 208 2.12 -21.98 18.87
N ASP A 209 1.62 -22.43 20.02
CA ASP A 209 2.42 -22.55 21.23
C ASP A 209 3.58 -23.50 20.96
N GLU A 210 4.75 -23.09 21.47
CA GLU A 210 5.71 -23.92 22.17
C GLU A 210 5.94 -25.33 21.61
N ASN A 211 7.01 -25.48 20.84
CA ASN A 211 8.08 -26.49 21.05
C ASN A 211 8.94 -26.58 19.78
N PHE A 212 10.10 -25.94 19.83
CA PHE A 212 11.23 -26.33 18.99
C PHE A 212 12.38 -26.66 19.94
N ASP A 213 12.38 -27.92 20.40
CA ASP A 213 13.61 -28.69 20.59
C ASP A 213 14.17 -29.08 19.19
#